data_AF-A0A1X7UKZ7-F1
#
_entry.id   AF-A0A1X7UKZ7-F1
#
_cell.length_a   1.000
_cell.length_b   1.000
_cell.length_c   1.000
_cell.angle_alpha   90.00
_cell.angle_beta   90.00
_cell.angle_gamma   90.00
#
_symmetry.space_group_name_H-M   'P 1'
#
loop_
_entity.id
_entity.type
_entity.pdbx_description
1 polymer ?
#
loop_
_entity_poly.entity_id
_entity_poly.type
_entity_poly.pdbx_seq_one_letter_code
_entity_poly.pdbx_strand_id
1 'polypeptide(L)'
;METDGSDVAIRRQKPSEKLNLHTSTGLPPIDSSTLISLADVGQRGFSRKLHEMVRQQKEMESCSNGETRGRKRREKVELKNWKQMTPAELSKLTPMQKSRYMMYEPTSKEILEKQMESLKRVRARKLLAKVDDPAPLLKSLIEHEENSELIGQLKAAEARYRVRNTQLTYDMERSQELQHLIASQQTAQEAVRLQTFIPPTPLYVEVPDYLNKTQRNRCEEILEDDRGLTIYRNI
;
A
#
# COMPACT_ATOMS: atom_id res chain seq x y z
N MET A 1 -48.47 -31.62 41.45
CA MET A 1 -48.53 -30.24 41.93
C MET A 1 -47.10 -29.73 41.98
N GLU A 2 -46.90 -28.45 41.67
CA GLU A 2 -45.63 -27.72 41.56
C GLU A 2 -45.01 -27.67 40.16
N THR A 3 -45.18 -26.50 39.54
CA THR A 3 -44.35 -25.99 38.44
C THR A 3 -43.99 -24.55 38.80
N ASP A 4 -42.73 -24.32 39.14
CA ASP A 4 -42.16 -22.98 39.32
C ASP A 4 -41.97 -22.34 37.94
N GLY A 5 -42.79 -21.34 37.64
CA GLY A 5 -42.68 -20.52 36.44
C GLY A 5 -41.95 -19.21 36.75
N SER A 6 -40.70 -19.09 36.31
CA SER A 6 -39.95 -17.84 36.29
C SER A 6 -40.27 -17.06 35.00
N ASP A 7 -41.01 -15.96 35.14
CA ASP A 7 -41.34 -15.05 34.04
C ASP A 7 -40.15 -14.16 33.65
N VAL A 8 -39.67 -14.30 32.41
CA VAL A 8 -38.73 -13.38 31.77
C VAL A 8 -39.51 -12.38 30.91
N ALA A 9 -39.48 -11.10 31.27
CA ALA A 9 -40.17 -10.03 30.56
C ALA A 9 -39.49 -9.68 29.22
N ILE A 10 -40.11 -10.05 28.09
CA ILE A 10 -39.70 -9.61 26.74
C ILE A 10 -40.49 -8.37 26.33
N ARG A 11 -39.78 -7.25 26.11
CA ARG A 11 -40.34 -5.96 25.68
C ARG A 11 -40.71 -6.01 24.19
N ARG A 12 -42.00 -6.17 23.88
CA ARG A 12 -42.54 -6.09 22.51
C ARG A 12 -42.79 -4.63 22.11
N GLN A 13 -42.21 -4.18 20.99
CA GLN A 13 -42.60 -2.92 20.35
C GLN A 13 -43.88 -3.14 19.51
N LYS A 14 -44.80 -2.17 19.55
CA LYS A 14 -46.06 -2.16 18.76
C LYS A 14 -45.82 -1.54 17.37
N PRO A 15 -46.51 -2.00 16.31
CA PRO A 15 -46.48 -1.34 15.01
C PRO A 15 -47.58 -0.28 14.92
N SER A 16 -47.30 0.87 14.31
CA SER A 16 -48.31 1.87 13.99
C SER A 16 -48.50 2.00 12.47
N GLU A 17 -49.78 1.89 12.14
CA GLU A 17 -50.57 2.01 10.90
C GLU A 17 -50.17 3.03 9.81
N LYS A 18 -50.73 2.75 8.64
CA LYS A 18 -50.52 3.36 7.33
C LYS A 18 -51.38 4.62 7.09
N LEU A 19 -50.79 5.55 6.31
CA LEU A 19 -51.32 6.35 5.19
C LEU A 19 -52.70 7.03 5.30
N ASN A 20 -52.70 8.35 5.03
CA ASN A 20 -53.67 8.95 4.11
C ASN A 20 -53.05 10.13 3.33
N LEU A 21 -53.24 10.08 2.00
CA LEU A 21 -52.91 11.08 0.99
C LEU A 21 -53.86 12.28 1.08
N HIS A 22 -53.37 13.51 0.90
CA HIS A 22 -54.09 14.58 0.20
C HIS A 22 -53.08 15.45 -0.58
N THR A 23 -53.48 15.78 -1.81
CA THR A 23 -52.79 16.55 -2.85
C THR A 23 -52.77 18.05 -2.56
N SER A 24 -51.64 18.70 -2.82
CA SER A 24 -51.59 20.13 -3.16
C SER A 24 -50.25 20.45 -3.80
N THR A 25 -50.26 20.79 -5.08
CA THR A 25 -49.16 21.37 -5.84
C THR A 25 -48.66 22.65 -5.15
N GLY A 26 -47.38 22.68 -4.79
CA GLY A 26 -46.75 23.84 -4.16
C GLY A 26 -45.23 23.68 -4.10
N LEU A 27 -44.57 23.73 -5.25
CA LEU A 27 -43.12 23.91 -5.29
C LEU A 27 -42.80 25.38 -4.99
N PRO A 28 -41.96 25.70 -3.98
CA PRO A 28 -41.48 27.05 -3.80
C PRO A 28 -40.51 27.42 -4.94
N PRO A 29 -40.47 28.70 -5.36
CA PRO A 29 -39.55 29.15 -6.40
C PRO A 29 -38.11 29.04 -5.88
N ILE A 30 -37.25 28.41 -6.68
CA ILE A 30 -35.82 28.31 -6.37
C ILE A 30 -35.19 29.65 -6.71
N ASP A 31 -34.76 30.39 -5.69
CA ASP A 31 -34.02 31.64 -5.84
C ASP A 31 -32.64 31.39 -6.48
N SER A 32 -32.30 32.21 -7.48
CA SER A 32 -31.03 32.15 -8.23
C SER A 32 -29.78 32.38 -7.36
N SER A 33 -29.94 32.80 -6.11
CA SER A 33 -28.86 32.99 -5.13
C SER A 33 -28.30 31.66 -4.61
N THR A 34 -29.10 30.59 -4.59
CA THR A 34 -28.64 29.28 -4.07
C THR A 34 -27.77 28.52 -5.08
N LEU A 35 -27.96 28.77 -6.38
CA LEU A 35 -27.13 28.18 -7.44
C LEU A 35 -25.72 28.77 -7.50
N ILE A 36 -25.54 30.02 -7.07
CA ILE A 36 -24.22 30.67 -7.00
C ILE A 36 -23.39 30.10 -5.83
N SER A 37 -24.03 29.68 -4.73
CA SER A 37 -23.33 29.07 -3.59
C SER A 37 -22.79 27.66 -3.88
N LEU A 38 -23.43 26.88 -4.76
CA LEU A 38 -22.99 25.51 -5.06
C LEU A 38 -21.82 25.48 -6.06
N ALA A 39 -21.78 26.43 -7.01
CA ALA A 39 -20.67 26.58 -7.94
C ALA A 39 -19.36 27.01 -7.24
N ASP A 40 -19.49 27.76 -6.14
CA ASP A 40 -18.37 28.36 -5.43
C ASP A 40 -17.70 27.40 -4.41
N VAL A 41 -18.42 26.35 -3.98
CA VAL A 41 -17.85 25.22 -3.21
C VAL A 41 -17.03 24.29 -4.12
N GLY A 42 -17.48 24.10 -5.38
CA GLY A 42 -16.76 23.33 -6.39
C GLY A 42 -15.41 23.95 -6.79
N GLN A 43 -15.36 25.27 -6.98
CA GLN A 43 -14.11 25.97 -7.29
C GLN A 43 -13.14 26.02 -6.10
N ARG A 44 -13.64 26.17 -4.87
CA ARG A 44 -12.81 26.10 -3.66
C ARG A 44 -12.24 24.70 -3.42
N GLY A 45 -12.98 23.63 -3.76
CA GLY A 45 -12.47 22.26 -3.71
C GLY A 45 -11.37 22.00 -4.74
N PHE A 46 -11.53 22.50 -5.96
CA PHE A 46 -10.51 22.43 -7.02
C PHE A 46 -9.25 23.22 -6.66
N SER A 47 -9.42 24.41 -6.08
CA SER A 47 -8.29 25.25 -5.67
C SER A 47 -7.51 24.65 -4.49
N ARG A 48 -8.19 23.98 -3.55
CA ARG A 48 -7.53 23.23 -2.47
C ARG A 48 -6.81 22.00 -3.01
N LYS A 49 -7.44 21.24 -3.90
CA LYS A 49 -6.84 20.05 -4.53
C LYS A 49 -5.65 20.42 -5.42
N LEU A 50 -5.68 21.57 -6.11
CA LEU A 50 -4.53 22.12 -6.84
C LEU A 50 -3.41 22.57 -5.89
N HIS A 51 -3.73 23.25 -4.78
CA HIS A 51 -2.73 23.62 -3.78
C HIS A 51 -2.09 22.40 -3.12
N GLU A 52 -2.88 21.36 -2.87
CA GLU A 52 -2.44 20.08 -2.32
C GLU A 52 -1.65 19.27 -3.34
N MET A 53 -2.00 19.31 -4.62
CA MET A 53 -1.19 18.76 -5.72
C MET A 53 0.13 19.50 -5.90
N VAL A 54 0.16 20.84 -5.83
CA VAL A 54 1.40 21.63 -5.91
C VAL A 54 2.28 21.35 -4.68
N ARG A 55 1.66 21.16 -3.52
CA ARG A 55 2.34 20.73 -2.30
C ARG A 55 2.88 19.29 -2.42
N GLN A 56 2.09 18.35 -2.91
CA GLN A 56 2.51 16.96 -3.16
C GLN A 56 3.57 16.87 -4.25
N GLN A 57 3.53 17.70 -5.30
CA GLN A 57 4.60 17.81 -6.29
C GLN A 57 5.87 18.40 -5.69
N LYS A 58 5.76 19.42 -4.82
CA LYS A 58 6.90 19.99 -4.08
C LYS A 58 7.46 19.01 -3.05
N GLU A 59 6.61 18.17 -2.45
CA GLU A 59 6.99 17.10 -1.53
C GLU A 59 7.62 15.91 -2.30
N MET A 60 7.11 15.54 -3.47
CA MET A 60 7.69 14.54 -4.38
C MET A 60 9.05 14.99 -4.95
N GLU A 61 9.19 16.28 -5.31
CA GLU A 61 10.49 16.88 -5.66
C GLU A 61 11.44 16.95 -4.45
N SER A 62 10.91 17.10 -3.22
CA SER A 62 11.72 17.03 -2.00
C SER A 62 12.10 15.60 -1.59
N CYS A 63 11.27 14.60 -1.91
CA CYS A 63 11.53 13.19 -1.69
C CYS A 63 12.48 12.61 -2.74
N SER A 64 12.42 13.05 -4.01
CA SER A 64 13.45 12.73 -5.00
C SER A 64 14.80 13.39 -4.71
N ASN A 65 14.79 14.47 -3.91
CA ASN A 65 16.00 15.08 -3.33
C ASN A 65 16.38 14.49 -1.95
N GLY A 66 15.54 13.61 -1.39
CA GLY A 66 15.71 12.98 -0.07
C GLY A 66 16.39 11.61 -0.10
N GLU A 67 16.45 10.95 -1.26
CA GLU A 67 17.23 9.72 -1.48
C GLU A 67 18.71 10.01 -1.75
N THR A 68 19.38 10.65 -0.78
CA THR A 68 20.85 10.62 -0.68
C THR A 68 21.31 10.32 0.74
N ARG A 69 20.63 9.45 1.48
CA ARG A 69 21.22 8.82 2.68
C ARG A 69 21.95 7.54 2.26
N GLY A 70 23.11 7.73 1.62
CA GLY A 70 23.99 6.62 1.22
C GLY A 70 24.82 6.87 -0.04
N ARG A 71 24.57 7.96 -0.78
CA ARG A 71 25.45 8.33 -1.90
C ARG A 71 26.62 9.11 -1.32
N LYS A 72 27.77 8.44 -1.10
CA LYS A 72 29.07 9.11 -0.87
C LYS A 72 29.10 10.33 -1.78
N ARG A 73 29.22 11.52 -1.19
CA ARG A 73 29.33 12.80 -1.88
C ARG A 73 30.50 12.65 -2.84
N ARG A 74 30.23 12.28 -4.10
CA ARG A 74 31.27 12.23 -5.13
C ARG A 74 31.74 13.67 -5.23
N GLU A 75 32.91 13.95 -4.68
CA GLU A 75 33.57 15.22 -4.92
C GLU A 75 33.59 15.40 -6.44
N LYS A 76 33.08 16.54 -6.90
CA LYS A 76 33.17 16.90 -8.30
C LYS A 76 34.66 17.07 -8.58
N VAL A 77 35.29 16.03 -9.11
CA VAL A 77 36.65 16.10 -9.62
C VAL A 77 36.59 16.99 -10.86
N GLU A 78 36.91 18.26 -10.70
CA GLU A 78 37.07 19.18 -11.81
C GLU A 78 38.36 18.80 -12.54
N LEU A 79 38.19 18.17 -13.70
CA LEU A 79 39.30 17.83 -14.58
C LEU A 79 39.80 19.15 -15.20
N LYS A 80 40.97 19.62 -14.73
CA LYS A 80 41.62 20.84 -15.22
C LYS A 80 42.92 20.50 -15.92
N ASN A 81 43.22 21.22 -16.99
CA ASN A 81 44.51 21.10 -17.67
C ASN A 81 45.66 21.49 -16.73
N TRP A 82 46.69 20.64 -16.62
CA TRP A 82 47.88 20.88 -15.79
C TRP A 82 48.77 22.02 -16.30
N LYS A 83 48.70 22.31 -17.60
CA LYS A 83 49.41 23.43 -18.24
C LYS A 83 48.39 24.39 -18.83
N GLN A 84 48.51 25.66 -18.46
CA GLN A 84 47.70 26.74 -19.01
C GLN A 84 48.40 27.28 -20.25
N MET A 85 47.76 27.15 -21.41
CA MET A 85 48.31 27.63 -22.69
C MET A 85 47.84 29.07 -22.95
N THR A 86 48.72 29.89 -23.49
CA THR A 86 48.34 31.24 -23.94
C THR A 86 47.49 31.17 -25.21
N PRO A 87 46.63 32.17 -25.50
CA PRO A 87 45.81 32.18 -26.71
C PRO A 87 46.61 32.11 -28.01
N ALA A 88 47.85 32.61 -28.00
CA ALA A 88 48.79 32.55 -29.13
C ALA A 88 49.40 31.15 -29.34
N GLU A 89 49.42 30.30 -28.31
CA GLU A 89 49.84 28.90 -28.43
C GLU A 89 48.66 28.00 -28.81
N LEU A 90 47.46 28.34 -28.34
CA LEU A 90 46.20 27.67 -28.72
C LEU A 90 45.85 27.83 -30.21
N SER A 91 46.25 28.93 -30.83
CA SER A 91 46.07 29.16 -32.27
C SER A 91 47.03 28.35 -33.14
N LYS A 92 48.17 27.91 -32.59
CA LYS A 92 49.16 27.06 -33.28
C LYS A 92 48.81 25.58 -33.23
N LEU A 93 47.84 25.17 -32.40
CA LEU A 93 47.40 23.79 -32.29
C LEU A 93 46.47 23.37 -33.44
N THR A 94 46.47 22.07 -33.74
CA THR A 94 45.46 21.50 -34.64
C THR A 94 44.05 21.62 -34.03
N PRO A 95 42.98 21.71 -34.84
CA PRO A 95 41.61 21.80 -34.32
C PRO A 95 41.24 20.67 -33.34
N MET A 96 41.76 19.46 -33.58
CA MET A 96 41.55 18.32 -32.70
C MET A 96 42.25 18.47 -31.34
N GLN A 97 43.49 18.95 -31.31
CA GLN A 97 44.22 19.21 -30.06
C GLN A 97 43.57 20.35 -29.27
N LYS A 98 43.14 21.41 -29.98
CA LYS A 98 42.42 22.53 -29.39
C LYS A 98 41.08 22.09 -28.76
N SER A 99 40.34 21.20 -29.43
CA SER A 99 39.09 20.64 -28.90
C SER A 99 39.32 19.83 -27.61
N ARG A 100 40.35 18.97 -27.58
CA ARG A 100 40.72 18.20 -26.38
C ARG A 100 41.10 19.12 -25.21
N TYR A 101 41.85 20.18 -25.48
CA TYR A 101 42.21 21.17 -24.46
C TYR A 101 40.98 21.87 -23.88
N MET A 102 40.07 22.36 -24.74
CA MET A 102 38.88 23.10 -24.33
C MET A 102 37.86 22.27 -23.53
N MET A 103 37.89 20.93 -23.66
CA MET A 103 36.99 20.05 -22.90
C MET A 103 37.25 20.09 -21.37
N TYR A 104 38.47 20.42 -20.98
CA TYR A 104 38.91 20.47 -19.57
C TYR A 104 39.10 21.90 -19.06
N GLU A 105 38.81 22.91 -19.89
CA GLU A 105 38.75 24.30 -19.43
C GLU A 105 37.32 24.63 -18.98
N PRO A 106 37.16 25.37 -17.85
CA PRO A 106 35.86 25.85 -17.46
C PRO A 106 35.34 26.83 -18.52
N THR A 107 34.11 26.61 -18.96
CA THR A 107 33.41 27.53 -19.87
C THR A 107 33.28 28.92 -19.24
N SER A 108 33.40 29.97 -20.04
CA SER A 108 33.21 31.35 -19.55
C SER A 108 31.79 31.56 -19.00
N LYS A 109 31.66 32.54 -18.11
CA LYS A 109 30.37 32.88 -17.47
C LYS A 109 29.27 33.20 -18.49
N GLU A 110 29.61 33.94 -19.55
CA GLU A 110 28.69 34.27 -20.64
C GLU A 110 28.20 33.03 -21.41
N ILE A 111 29.07 32.04 -21.63
CA ILE A 111 28.70 30.78 -22.31
C ILE A 111 27.80 29.95 -21.39
N LEU A 112 28.10 29.90 -20.09
CA LEU A 112 27.25 29.23 -19.11
C LEU A 112 25.86 29.86 -19.04
N GLU A 113 25.78 31.19 -19.04
CA GLU A 113 24.50 31.91 -19.07
C GLU A 113 23.69 31.55 -20.32
N LYS A 114 24.31 31.59 -21.51
CA LYS A 114 23.64 31.17 -22.76
C LYS A 114 23.23 29.70 -22.77
N GLN A 115 24.04 28.80 -22.21
CA GLN A 115 23.70 27.39 -22.05
C GLN A 115 22.50 27.23 -21.10
N MET A 116 22.49 27.93 -19.97
CA MET A 116 21.39 27.94 -19.03
C MET A 116 20.10 28.50 -19.65
N GLU A 117 20.18 29.59 -20.41
CA GLU A 117 19.05 30.16 -21.15
C GLU A 117 18.50 29.19 -22.19
N SER A 118 19.38 28.52 -22.94
CA SER A 118 18.98 27.49 -23.91
C SER A 118 18.27 26.32 -23.22
N LEU A 119 18.82 25.83 -22.11
CA LEU A 119 18.20 24.78 -21.31
C LEU A 119 16.85 25.21 -20.72
N LYS A 120 16.75 26.44 -20.20
CA LYS A 120 15.50 27.02 -19.72
C LYS A 120 14.44 27.03 -20.82
N ARG A 121 14.80 27.48 -22.03
CA ARG A 121 13.90 27.48 -23.20
C ARG A 121 13.44 26.07 -23.59
N VAL A 122 14.36 25.10 -23.63
CA VAL A 122 14.02 23.70 -23.94
C VAL A 122 13.09 23.11 -22.88
N ARG A 123 13.36 23.36 -21.60
CA ARG A 123 12.49 22.94 -20.50
C ARG A 123 11.10 23.58 -20.58
N ALA A 124 11.03 24.88 -20.86
CA ALA A 124 9.77 25.58 -21.05
C ALA A 124 8.94 24.98 -22.20
N ARG A 125 9.57 24.68 -23.35
CA ARG A 125 8.91 23.99 -24.47
C ARG A 125 8.41 22.59 -24.10
N LYS A 126 9.23 21.81 -23.38
CA LYS A 126 8.82 20.49 -22.88
C LYS A 126 7.68 20.56 -21.88
N LEU A 127 7.62 21.61 -21.07
CA LEU A 127 6.55 21.83 -20.11
C LEU A 127 5.24 22.16 -20.83
N LEU A 128 5.28 23.07 -21.81
CA LEU A 128 4.11 23.40 -22.64
C LEU A 128 3.59 22.17 -23.40
N ALA A 129 4.48 21.38 -24.00
CA ALA A 129 4.10 20.13 -24.67
C ALA A 129 3.47 19.07 -23.74
N LYS A 130 3.66 19.17 -22.41
CA LYS A 130 2.99 18.32 -21.42
C LYS A 130 1.65 18.89 -20.94
N VAL A 131 1.43 20.18 -21.11
CA VAL A 131 0.18 20.86 -20.72
C VAL A 131 -0.92 20.58 -21.74
N ASP A 132 -0.55 20.43 -23.02
CA ASP A 132 -1.50 20.18 -24.11
C ASP A 132 -2.11 18.76 -24.07
N ASP A 133 -1.45 17.79 -23.42
CA ASP A 133 -1.93 16.42 -23.24
C ASP A 133 -2.10 16.09 -21.74
N PRO A 134 -3.31 16.14 -21.15
CA PRO A 134 -3.54 15.81 -19.74
C PRO A 134 -3.49 14.30 -19.42
N ALA A 135 -3.58 13.45 -20.45
CA ALA A 135 -3.68 12.01 -20.33
C ALA A 135 -2.47 11.30 -19.65
N PRO A 136 -1.21 11.70 -19.88
CA PRO A 136 -0.05 11.03 -19.26
C PRO A 136 0.07 11.32 -17.76
N LEU A 137 -0.27 12.54 -17.33
CA LEU A 137 -0.21 12.92 -15.92
C LEU A 137 -1.26 12.20 -15.09
N LEU A 138 -2.49 12.11 -15.61
CA LEU A 138 -3.57 11.38 -14.93
C LEU A 138 -3.24 9.89 -14.80
N LYS A 139 -2.71 9.25 -15.86
CA LYS A 139 -2.26 7.86 -15.81
C LYS A 139 -1.18 7.63 -14.76
N SER A 140 -0.17 8.50 -14.73
CA SER A 140 0.91 8.39 -13.73
C SER A 140 0.41 8.56 -12.29
N LEU A 141 -0.64 9.35 -12.07
CA LEU A 141 -1.23 9.55 -10.76
C LEU A 141 -2.01 8.31 -10.30
N ILE A 142 -2.80 7.71 -11.20
CA ILE A 142 -3.53 6.47 -10.95
C ILE A 142 -2.55 5.33 -10.64
N GLU A 143 -1.51 5.18 -11.46
CA GLU A 143 -0.46 4.17 -11.22
C GLU A 143 0.26 4.40 -9.88
N HIS A 144 0.50 5.66 -9.50
CA HIS A 144 1.11 5.96 -8.21
C HIS A 144 0.20 5.61 -7.03
N GLU A 145 -1.10 5.84 -7.16
CA GLU A 145 -2.10 5.49 -6.14
C GLU A 145 -2.20 3.97 -5.97
N GLU A 146 -2.36 3.23 -7.07
CA GLU A 146 -2.36 1.75 -7.08
C GLU A 146 -1.07 1.17 -6.48
N ASN A 147 0.08 1.72 -6.84
CA ASN A 147 1.37 1.31 -6.28
C ASN A 147 1.46 1.62 -4.78
N SER A 148 0.90 2.75 -4.33
CA SER A 148 0.91 3.14 -2.91
C SER A 148 0.04 2.20 -2.08
N GLU A 149 -1.13 1.80 -2.60
CA GLU A 149 -1.99 0.81 -1.97
C GLU A 149 -1.31 -0.55 -1.89
N LEU A 150 -0.70 -1.01 -2.99
CA LEU A 150 0.05 -2.27 -3.03
C LEU A 150 1.20 -2.27 -2.02
N ILE A 151 1.99 -1.19 -1.96
CA ILE A 151 3.06 -1.04 -0.97
C ILE A 151 2.49 -1.07 0.45
N GLY A 152 1.34 -0.44 0.70
CA GLY A 152 0.65 -0.49 1.99
C GLY A 152 0.25 -1.91 2.39
N GLN A 153 -0.34 -2.67 1.47
CA GLN A 153 -0.73 -4.06 1.67
C GLN A 153 0.47 -4.95 1.95
N LEU A 154 1.54 -4.82 1.15
CA LEU A 154 2.77 -5.59 1.34
C LEU A 154 3.45 -5.28 2.68
N LYS A 155 3.53 -4.01 3.07
CA LYS A 155 4.06 -3.61 4.39
C LYS A 155 3.22 -4.16 5.54
N ALA A 156 1.89 -4.15 5.41
CA ALA A 156 1.00 -4.71 6.41
C ALA A 156 1.17 -6.24 6.53
N ALA A 157 1.29 -6.92 5.39
CA ALA A 157 1.58 -8.36 5.34
C ALA A 157 2.93 -8.67 5.99
N GLU A 158 3.98 -7.90 5.68
CA GLU A 158 5.31 -8.05 6.28
C GLU A 158 5.28 -7.83 7.80
N ALA A 159 4.61 -6.78 8.29
CA ALA A 159 4.51 -6.52 9.72
C ALA A 159 3.81 -7.67 10.46
N ARG A 160 2.71 -8.19 9.90
CA ARG A 160 2.01 -9.37 10.44
C ARG A 160 2.89 -10.60 10.43
N TYR A 161 3.63 -10.83 9.33
CA TYR A 161 4.58 -11.94 9.23
C TYR A 161 5.66 -11.85 10.30
N ARG A 162 6.25 -10.66 10.51
CA ARG A 162 7.27 -10.45 11.55
C ARG A 162 6.74 -10.79 12.95
N VAL A 163 5.56 -10.29 13.31
CA VAL A 163 4.91 -10.59 14.60
C VAL A 163 4.66 -12.08 14.76
N ARG A 164 4.08 -12.71 13.74
CA ARG A 164 3.81 -14.16 13.75
C ARG A 164 5.10 -14.95 13.88
N ASN A 165 6.13 -14.60 13.12
CA ASN A 165 7.42 -15.29 13.18
C ASN A 165 8.03 -15.19 14.58
N THR A 166 8.02 -14.01 15.20
CA THR A 166 8.52 -13.84 16.58
C THR A 166 7.72 -14.65 17.60
N GLN A 167 6.40 -14.77 17.43
CA GLN A 167 5.56 -15.60 18.30
C GLN A 167 5.90 -17.08 18.13
N LEU A 168 6.00 -17.56 16.88
CA LEU A 168 6.35 -18.95 16.57
C LEU A 168 7.74 -19.32 17.09
N THR A 169 8.73 -18.44 16.92
CA THR A 169 10.08 -18.69 17.44
C THR A 169 10.07 -18.70 18.96
N TYR A 170 9.36 -17.76 19.61
CA TYR A 170 9.25 -17.74 21.07
C TYR A 170 8.58 -19.01 21.61
N ASP A 171 7.48 -19.44 21.01
CA ASP A 171 6.78 -20.66 21.44
C ASP A 171 7.65 -21.91 21.26
N MET A 172 8.40 -21.98 20.16
CA MET A 172 9.35 -23.05 19.89
C MET A 172 10.49 -23.07 20.92
N GLU A 173 11.15 -21.93 21.14
CA GLU A 173 12.26 -21.78 22.10
C GLU A 173 11.79 -22.08 23.53
N ARG A 174 10.64 -21.53 23.93
CA ARG A 174 10.02 -21.79 25.24
C ARG A 174 9.69 -23.27 25.43
N SER A 175 9.15 -23.94 24.41
CA SER A 175 8.86 -25.37 24.48
C SER A 175 10.14 -26.18 24.65
N GLN A 176 11.21 -25.84 23.93
CA GLN A 176 12.50 -26.52 24.04
C GLN A 176 13.14 -26.30 25.42
N GLU A 177 13.09 -25.07 25.94
CA GLU A 177 13.59 -24.75 27.28
C GLU A 177 12.84 -25.53 28.36
N LEU A 178 11.51 -25.55 28.31
CA LEU A 178 10.69 -26.33 29.25
C LEU A 178 10.98 -27.82 29.16
N GLN A 179 11.15 -28.37 27.96
CA GLN A 179 11.52 -29.79 27.79
C GLN A 179 12.88 -30.09 28.41
N HIS A 180 13.87 -29.21 28.23
CA HIS A 180 15.17 -29.36 28.86
C HIS A 180 15.06 -29.30 30.39
N LEU A 181 14.30 -28.34 30.93
CA LEU A 181 14.06 -28.23 32.37
C LEU A 181 13.37 -29.49 32.93
N ILE A 182 12.39 -30.05 32.23
CA ILE A 182 11.72 -31.30 32.63
C ILE A 182 12.72 -32.45 32.68
N ALA A 183 13.59 -32.56 31.68
CA ALA A 183 14.59 -33.63 31.60
C ALA A 183 15.66 -33.52 32.71
N SER A 184 15.93 -32.33 33.22
CA SER A 184 16.92 -32.10 34.28
C SER A 184 16.36 -32.17 35.71
N GLN A 185 15.07 -32.45 35.91
CA GLN A 185 14.50 -32.54 37.26
C GLN A 185 14.95 -33.80 37.99
N GLN A 186 15.18 -33.67 39.29
CA GLN A 186 15.63 -34.79 40.13
C GLN A 186 14.48 -35.74 40.50
N THR A 187 13.24 -35.21 40.57
CA THR A 187 12.04 -35.99 40.92
C THR A 187 11.01 -36.00 39.80
N ALA A 188 10.33 -37.14 39.63
CA ALA A 188 9.27 -37.28 38.64
C ALA A 188 8.08 -36.34 38.91
N GLN A 189 7.79 -36.04 40.18
CA GLN A 189 6.69 -35.15 40.55
C GLN A 189 6.95 -33.70 40.09
N GLU A 190 8.20 -33.22 40.20
CA GLU A 190 8.59 -31.89 39.72
C GLU A 190 8.54 -31.82 38.19
N ALA A 191 9.02 -32.85 37.50
CA ALA A 191 8.92 -32.98 36.04
C ALA A 191 7.46 -32.92 35.57
N VAL A 192 6.55 -33.64 36.22
CA VAL A 192 5.11 -33.63 35.89
C VAL A 192 4.49 -32.25 36.11
N ARG A 193 4.86 -31.53 37.18
CA ARG A 193 4.39 -30.16 37.40
C ARG A 193 4.84 -29.24 36.27
N LEU A 194 6.09 -29.37 35.82
CA LEU A 194 6.62 -28.57 34.72
C LEU A 194 5.96 -28.91 33.36
N GLN A 195 5.60 -30.17 33.14
CA GLN A 195 4.86 -30.60 31.95
C GLN A 195 3.52 -29.86 31.77
N THR A 196 2.88 -29.41 32.85
CA THR A 196 1.62 -28.65 32.77
C THR A 196 1.76 -27.28 32.10
N PHE A 197 2.98 -26.73 32.03
CA PHE A 197 3.23 -25.45 31.36
C PHE A 197 3.45 -25.59 29.85
N ILE A 198 3.66 -26.81 29.35
CA ILE A 198 3.77 -27.08 27.92
C ILE A 198 2.34 -27.17 27.36
N PRO A 199 2.00 -26.38 26.33
CA PRO A 199 0.70 -26.51 25.69
C PRO A 199 0.54 -27.93 25.14
N PRO A 200 -0.63 -28.58 25.32
CA PRO A 200 -0.85 -29.92 24.79
C PRO A 200 -0.75 -29.85 23.26
N THR A 201 0.27 -30.49 22.70
CA THR A 201 0.35 -30.67 21.26
C THR A 201 -0.74 -31.66 20.86
N PRO A 202 -1.72 -31.26 20.02
CA PRO A 202 -2.67 -32.23 19.51
C PRO A 202 -1.85 -33.27 18.75
N LEU A 203 -1.98 -34.53 19.16
CA LEU A 203 -1.47 -35.64 18.36
C LEU A 203 -2.19 -35.52 17.02
N TYR A 204 -1.45 -35.10 16.00
CA TYR A 204 -1.96 -35.08 14.64
C TYR A 204 -2.11 -36.55 14.21
N VAL A 205 -3.29 -37.09 14.47
CA VAL A 205 -3.70 -38.36 13.91
C VAL A 205 -4.13 -38.02 12.49
N GLU A 206 -3.24 -38.29 11.53
CA GLU A 206 -3.68 -38.40 10.14
C GLU A 206 -4.77 -39.45 10.12
N VAL A 207 -6.02 -39.02 9.98
CA VAL A 207 -7.12 -39.92 9.66
C VAL A 207 -7.02 -40.10 8.15
N PRO A 208 -6.45 -41.22 7.66
CA PRO A 208 -6.39 -41.47 6.23
C PRO A 208 -7.82 -41.45 5.67
N ASP A 209 -8.01 -40.66 4.62
CA ASP A 209 -9.26 -40.68 3.88
C ASP A 209 -9.27 -41.90 2.96
N TYR A 210 -10.13 -42.85 3.29
CA TYR A 210 -10.30 -44.07 2.50
C TYR A 210 -11.36 -43.93 1.40
N LEU A 211 -12.05 -42.78 1.30
CA LEU A 211 -13.08 -42.59 0.28
C LEU A 211 -12.46 -42.19 -1.06
N ASN A 212 -12.73 -43.01 -2.07
CA ASN A 212 -12.46 -42.65 -3.46
C ASN A 212 -13.39 -41.50 -3.89
N LYS A 213 -12.99 -40.69 -4.88
CA LYS A 213 -13.77 -39.54 -5.39
C LYS A 213 -15.23 -39.89 -5.68
N THR A 214 -15.49 -41.06 -6.28
CA THR A 214 -16.85 -41.54 -6.57
C THR A 214 -17.67 -41.83 -5.31
N GLN A 215 -17.03 -42.42 -4.28
CA GLN A 215 -17.68 -42.72 -3.01
C GLN A 215 -17.94 -41.44 -2.23
N ARG A 216 -17.01 -40.48 -2.26
CA ARG A 216 -17.20 -39.14 -1.68
C ARG A 216 -18.37 -38.40 -2.32
N ASN A 217 -18.42 -38.34 -3.65
CA ASN A 217 -19.56 -37.73 -4.35
C ASN A 217 -20.88 -38.42 -4.00
N ARG A 218 -20.88 -39.75 -3.86
CA ARG A 218 -22.07 -40.50 -3.44
C ARG A 218 -22.47 -40.19 -1.99
N CYS A 219 -21.51 -40.05 -1.08
CA CYS A 219 -21.76 -39.64 0.28
C CYS A 219 -22.31 -38.21 0.36
N GLU A 220 -21.76 -37.29 -0.43
CA GLU A 220 -22.25 -35.91 -0.54
C GLU A 220 -23.69 -35.89 -1.10
N GLU A 221 -23.97 -36.65 -2.16
CA GLU A 221 -25.32 -36.79 -2.72
C GLU A 221 -26.33 -37.33 -1.68
N ILE A 222 -25.91 -38.30 -0.86
CA ILE A 222 -26.74 -38.86 0.23
C ILE A 222 -26.93 -37.85 1.36
N LEU A 223 -25.91 -37.06 1.69
CA LEU A 223 -25.96 -36.04 2.75
C LEU A 223 -26.82 -34.83 2.35
N GLU A 224 -26.82 -34.46 1.07
CA GLU A 224 -27.63 -33.36 0.52
C GLU A 224 -29.10 -33.77 0.29
N ASP A 225 -29.40 -35.07 0.33
CA ASP A 225 -30.73 -35.60 0.14
C ASP A 225 -31.55 -35.58 1.44
N ASP A 226 -32.09 -34.41 1.78
CA ASP A 226 -32.99 -34.19 2.92
C ASP A 226 -34.25 -35.07 2.89
N ARG A 227 -34.63 -35.58 1.70
CA ARG A 227 -35.86 -36.36 1.49
C ARG A 227 -35.61 -37.86 1.42
N GLY A 228 -34.35 -38.29 1.47
CA GLY A 228 -33.93 -39.70 1.41
C GLY A 228 -34.28 -40.43 0.10
N LEU A 229 -34.62 -39.70 -0.96
CA LEU A 229 -35.04 -40.23 -2.26
C LEU A 229 -33.98 -41.13 -2.93
N THR A 230 -32.70 -40.88 -2.67
CA THR A 230 -31.56 -41.64 -3.18
C THR A 230 -31.28 -42.92 -2.39
N ILE A 231 -31.88 -43.08 -1.20
CA ILE A 231 -31.71 -44.24 -0.32
C ILE A 231 -32.92 -45.17 -0.39
N TYR A 232 -34.12 -44.62 -0.44
CA TYR A 232 -35.35 -45.41 -0.52
C TYR A 232 -35.52 -46.01 -1.92
N ARG A 233 -35.18 -47.29 -2.06
CA ARG A 233 -35.60 -48.10 -3.21
C ARG A 233 -37.01 -48.61 -2.94
N ASN A 234 -38.00 -48.04 -3.61
CA ASN A 234 -39.35 -48.63 -3.65
C ASN A 234 -39.24 -50.02 -4.29
N ILE A 235 -39.45 -51.06 -3.48
CA ILE A 235 -39.69 -52.45 -3.90
C ILE A 235 -41.19 -52.61 -4.10
#